data_AF-A0A661Z260-F1
#
_entry.id   AF-A0A661Z260-F1
#
_cell.length_a   1.000
_cell.length_b   1.000
_cell.length_c   1.000
_cell.angle_alpha   90.00
_cell.angle_beta   90.00
_cell.angle_gamma   90.00
#
_symmetry.space_group_name_H-M   'P 1'
#
loop_
_entity.id
_entity.type
_entity.pdbx_description
1 polymer ?
#
loop_
_entity_poly.entity_id
_entity_poly.type
_entity_poly.pdbx_seq_one_letter_code
_entity_poly.pdbx_strand_id
1 'polypeptide(L)'
;MSKSKSFLLWTITVVITISAMFYQRMTGPTYPKKVNIELAGQQYKLKLLRSNEIGSPCDIKIPIEDTDVKAIIFYKRYKVNEEWTKEEMLLKTEDDKTFLSATLPEQPSAGKVEYRIELYKGNEKVNITKDEPVVVRFKGFVPRYILIPHIIFMIISLIVATRAGVEALANGDKTRKFATLTLIALGIGGLILGPLVQLYAFGELWTGWPFGGDWTDNKTIFAWIFWLVAFVVLKKNPHNKLWPIIATIVIFAMYMIPHSMGGSELDNETGKIETGLK
;
A
#
# COMPACT_ATOMS: atom_id res chain seq x y z
N MET A 1 6.19 33.22 17.65
CA MET A 1 6.44 32.03 18.50
C MET A 1 7.94 31.89 18.81
N SER A 2 8.33 31.44 20.01
CA SER A 2 9.76 31.26 20.36
C SER A 2 10.41 30.10 19.57
N LYS A 3 11.74 30.13 19.39
CA LYS A 3 12.49 29.08 18.69
C LYS A 3 12.33 27.71 19.36
N SER A 4 12.38 27.66 20.69
CA SER A 4 12.18 26.43 21.48
C SER A 4 10.77 25.84 21.27
N LYS A 5 9.72 26.66 21.30
CA LYS A 5 8.35 26.19 21.02
C LYS A 5 8.24 25.66 19.60
N SER A 6 8.80 26.36 18.61
CA SER A 6 8.81 25.87 17.22
C SER A 6 9.56 24.55 17.06
N PHE A 7 10.68 24.36 17.77
CA PHE A 7 11.44 23.11 17.77
C PHE A 7 10.58 21.95 18.33
N LEU A 8 9.95 22.17 19.49
CA LEU A 8 9.06 21.16 20.10
C LEU A 8 7.92 20.74 19.16
N LEU A 9 7.27 21.69 18.48
CA LEU A 9 6.19 21.37 17.53
C LEU A 9 6.70 20.55 16.33
N TRP A 10 7.93 20.79 15.87
CA TRP A 10 8.56 19.97 14.83
C TRP A 10 8.92 18.57 15.33
N THR A 11 9.43 18.44 16.56
CA THR A 11 9.69 17.13 17.17
C THR A 11 8.40 16.31 17.24
N ILE A 12 7.30 16.90 17.73
CA ILE A 12 5.98 16.24 17.78
C ILE A 12 5.51 15.85 16.37
N THR A 13 5.66 16.76 15.40
CA THR A 13 5.31 16.51 14.00
C THR A 13 6.05 15.28 13.46
N VAL A 14 7.38 15.23 13.64
CA VAL A 14 8.21 14.13 13.13
C VAL A 14 7.81 12.80 13.77
N VAL A 15 7.59 12.76 15.08
CA VAL A 15 7.17 11.54 15.78
C VAL A 15 5.85 11.02 15.21
N ILE A 16 4.83 11.89 15.13
CA ILE A 16 3.51 11.51 14.60
C ILE A 16 3.61 11.03 13.15
N THR A 17 4.34 11.76 12.30
CA THR A 17 4.44 11.41 10.88
C THR A 17 5.20 10.09 10.67
N ILE A 18 6.30 9.85 11.40
CA ILE A 18 7.04 8.58 11.32
C ILE A 18 6.14 7.41 11.75
N SER A 19 5.38 7.56 12.84
CA SER A 19 4.43 6.54 13.29
C SER A 19 3.38 6.22 12.22
N ALA A 20 2.81 7.25 11.58
CA ALA A 20 1.83 7.07 10.51
C ALA A 20 2.43 6.41 9.26
N MET A 21 3.64 6.81 8.85
CA MET A 21 4.35 6.20 7.72
C MET A 21 4.70 4.73 7.97
N PHE A 22 5.11 4.40 9.20
CA PHE A 22 5.40 3.02 9.59
C PHE A 22 4.15 2.15 9.50
N TYR A 23 3.02 2.63 10.04
CA TYR A 23 1.73 1.96 9.94
C TYR A 23 1.32 1.71 8.47
N GLN A 24 1.36 2.75 7.63
CA GLN A 24 1.04 2.63 6.20
C GLN A 24 1.88 1.58 5.48
N ARG A 25 3.19 1.53 5.78
CA ARG A 25 4.09 0.56 5.16
C ARG A 25 3.73 -0.86 5.55
N MET A 26 3.32 -1.08 6.80
CA MET A 26 2.93 -2.42 7.27
C MET A 26 1.58 -2.87 6.73
N THR A 27 0.63 -1.95 6.52
CA THR A 27 -0.72 -2.27 6.02
C THR A 27 -0.81 -2.25 4.49
N GLY A 28 0.27 -1.90 3.79
CA GLY A 28 0.31 -1.80 2.33
C GLY A 28 0.17 -3.16 1.63
N PRO A 29 -0.38 -3.20 0.39
CA PRO A 29 -0.53 -4.43 -0.39
C PRO A 29 0.79 -5.07 -0.79
N THR A 30 1.85 -4.27 -0.88
CA THR A 30 3.19 -4.72 -1.25
C THR A 30 4.00 -5.26 -0.07
N TYR A 31 3.49 -5.11 1.17
CA TYR A 31 4.17 -5.64 2.35
C TYR A 31 3.97 -7.16 2.41
N PRO A 32 5.04 -7.97 2.35
CA PRO A 32 4.91 -9.43 2.28
C PRO A 32 4.21 -9.99 3.52
N LYS A 33 3.37 -11.02 3.34
CA LYS A 33 2.73 -11.72 4.48
C LYS A 33 3.83 -12.53 5.17
N LYS A 34 4.12 -12.17 6.42
CA LYS A 34 5.09 -12.89 7.25
C LYS A 34 4.36 -14.01 7.97
N VAL A 35 4.87 -15.23 7.84
CA VAL A 35 4.31 -16.41 8.50
C VAL A 35 5.43 -17.12 9.24
N ASN A 36 5.19 -17.44 10.50
CA ASN A 36 6.06 -18.33 11.26
C ASN A 36 5.38 -19.70 11.29
N ILE A 37 6.12 -20.74 10.93
CA ILE A 37 5.63 -22.11 10.97
C ILE A 37 6.65 -23.00 11.68
N GLU A 38 6.15 -24.11 12.20
CA GLU A 38 6.97 -25.18 12.76
C GLU A 38 6.79 -26.44 11.91
N LEU A 39 7.88 -27.07 11.49
CA LEU A 39 7.88 -28.34 10.75
C LEU A 39 9.02 -29.20 11.28
N ALA A 40 8.73 -30.44 11.71
CA ALA A 40 9.70 -31.36 12.32
C ALA A 40 10.51 -30.74 13.47
N GLY A 41 9.86 -29.94 14.32
CA GLY A 41 10.49 -29.24 15.44
C GLY A 41 11.37 -28.05 15.07
N GLN A 42 11.46 -27.69 13.78
CA GLN A 42 12.20 -26.52 13.30
C GLN A 42 11.26 -25.37 12.95
N GLN A 43 11.61 -24.17 13.43
CA GLN A 43 10.86 -22.94 13.17
C GLN A 43 11.36 -22.25 11.89
N TYR A 44 10.45 -21.97 10.96
CA TYR A 44 10.74 -21.26 9.71
C TYR A 44 10.00 -19.92 9.67
N LYS A 45 10.72 -18.86 9.27
CA LYS A 45 10.18 -17.51 9.08
C LYS A 45 10.05 -17.22 7.59
N LEU A 46 8.82 -17.25 7.09
CA LEU A 46 8.52 -17.12 5.67
C LEU A 46 8.03 -15.71 5.32
N LYS A 47 8.36 -15.25 4.11
CA LYS A 47 7.87 -13.99 3.54
C LYS A 47 7.17 -14.31 2.23
N LEU A 48 5.85 -14.18 2.23
CA LEU A 48 5.01 -14.51 1.10
C LEU A 48 4.71 -13.24 0.29
N LEU A 49 4.99 -13.30 -1.03
CA LEU A 49 4.81 -12.21 -1.97
C LEU A 49 3.33 -11.83 -2.09
N ARG A 50 3.03 -10.54 -2.26
CA ARG A 50 1.65 -10.03 -2.40
C ARG A 50 1.45 -9.08 -3.59
N SER A 51 2.51 -8.77 -4.31
CA SER A 51 2.44 -7.99 -5.54
C SER A 51 3.58 -8.38 -6.47
N ASN A 52 3.30 -8.40 -7.76
CA ASN A 52 4.29 -8.64 -8.81
C ASN A 52 4.13 -7.59 -9.92
N GLU A 53 5.23 -7.27 -10.59
CA GLU A 53 5.23 -6.42 -11.78
C GLU A 53 5.10 -7.28 -13.04
N ILE A 54 4.24 -6.86 -13.96
CA ILE A 54 4.04 -7.53 -15.25
C ILE A 54 5.32 -7.43 -16.09
N GLY A 55 5.70 -8.52 -16.75
CA GLY A 55 6.95 -8.67 -17.46
C GLY A 55 8.11 -9.19 -16.59
N SER A 56 7.88 -9.45 -15.30
CA SER A 56 8.85 -10.05 -14.39
C SER A 56 8.33 -11.38 -13.82
N PRO A 57 9.16 -12.42 -13.67
CA PRO A 57 8.76 -13.70 -13.07
C PRO A 57 8.15 -13.53 -11.67
N CYS A 58 6.96 -14.06 -11.45
CA CYS A 58 6.28 -14.06 -10.15
C CYS A 58 6.77 -15.23 -9.29
N ASP A 59 8.02 -15.17 -8.86
CA ASP A 59 8.66 -16.25 -8.10
C ASP A 59 8.26 -16.20 -6.61
N ILE A 60 7.62 -17.27 -6.15
CA ILE A 60 7.36 -17.51 -4.74
C ILE A 60 8.53 -18.31 -4.17
N LYS A 61 9.39 -17.63 -3.40
CA LYS A 61 10.61 -18.19 -2.80
C LYS A 61 10.41 -18.49 -1.32
N ILE A 62 10.78 -19.69 -0.88
CA ILE A 62 10.73 -20.13 0.51
C ILE A 62 12.15 -20.52 0.93
N PRO A 63 12.80 -19.77 1.85
CA PRO A 63 14.18 -20.00 2.25
C PRO A 63 14.28 -21.20 3.19
N ILE A 64 14.16 -22.39 2.62
CA ILE A 64 14.38 -23.68 3.29
C ILE A 64 15.51 -24.36 2.52
N GLU A 65 16.62 -24.58 3.22
CA GLU A 65 17.83 -25.22 2.68
C GLU A 65 17.79 -26.75 2.84
N ASP A 66 16.88 -27.25 3.69
CA ASP A 66 16.71 -28.66 3.95
C ASP A 66 16.14 -29.39 2.72
N THR A 67 16.96 -30.25 2.11
CA THR A 67 16.63 -31.00 0.89
C THR A 67 15.56 -32.08 1.10
N ASP A 68 15.32 -32.49 2.35
CA ASP A 68 14.27 -33.45 2.67
C ASP A 68 12.89 -32.80 2.74
N VAL A 69 12.83 -31.46 2.73
CA VAL A 69 11.58 -30.71 2.71
C VAL A 69 11.09 -30.56 1.27
N LYS A 70 9.89 -31.06 1.02
CA LYS A 70 9.16 -30.82 -0.23
C LYS A 70 8.09 -29.76 -0.01
N ALA A 71 7.88 -28.92 -1.02
CA ALA A 71 6.82 -27.92 -1.00
C ALA A 71 5.93 -28.03 -2.22
N ILE A 72 4.63 -27.94 -2.02
CA ILE A 72 3.63 -27.87 -3.08
C ILE A 72 2.93 -26.53 -2.97
N ILE A 73 2.92 -25.77 -4.05
CA ILE A 73 2.12 -24.56 -4.17
C ILE A 73 0.78 -24.91 -4.81
N PHE A 74 -0.28 -24.34 -4.26
CA PHE A 74 -1.62 -24.40 -4.80
C PHE A 74 -2.00 -22.98 -5.17
N TYR A 75 -2.43 -22.75 -6.40
CA TYR A 75 -2.86 -21.43 -6.84
C TYR A 75 -4.07 -21.47 -7.76
N LYS A 76 -4.79 -20.36 -7.79
CA LYS A 76 -5.86 -20.09 -8.74
C LYS A 76 -6.12 -18.59 -8.88
N ARG A 77 -6.87 -18.19 -9.89
CA ARG A 77 -7.32 -16.81 -10.05
C ARG A 77 -8.23 -16.41 -8.90
N TYR A 78 -8.02 -15.20 -8.40
CA TYR A 78 -8.75 -14.65 -7.27
C TYR A 78 -10.24 -14.48 -7.61
N LYS A 79 -11.12 -14.89 -6.69
CA LYS A 79 -12.59 -14.86 -6.85
C LYS A 79 -13.13 -15.61 -8.09
N VAL A 80 -12.37 -16.58 -8.61
CA VAL A 80 -12.85 -17.49 -9.66
C VAL A 80 -13.16 -18.85 -9.03
N ASN A 81 -14.33 -19.40 -9.37
CA ASN A 81 -14.69 -20.76 -8.97
C ASN A 81 -14.02 -21.78 -9.90
N GLU A 82 -12.70 -21.92 -9.75
CA GLU A 82 -11.89 -22.92 -10.43
C GLU A 82 -11.18 -23.83 -9.41
N GLU A 83 -10.83 -25.02 -9.87
CA GLU A 83 -10.02 -25.97 -9.11
C GLU A 83 -8.61 -25.42 -8.87
N TRP A 84 -8.04 -25.77 -7.73
CA TRP A 84 -6.67 -25.37 -7.39
C TRP A 84 -5.67 -26.08 -8.29
N THR A 85 -4.90 -25.31 -9.06
CA THR A 85 -3.72 -25.84 -9.75
C THR A 85 -2.67 -26.19 -8.70
N LYS A 86 -2.00 -27.34 -8.86
CA LYS A 86 -1.00 -27.84 -7.93
C LYS A 86 0.33 -27.95 -8.66
N GLU A 87 1.38 -27.40 -8.07
CA GLU A 87 2.73 -27.44 -8.63
C GLU A 87 3.76 -27.71 -7.52
N GLU A 88 4.74 -28.57 -7.82
CA GLU A 88 5.86 -28.80 -6.91
C GLU A 88 6.84 -27.64 -6.99
N MET A 89 7.26 -27.11 -5.84
CA MET A 89 8.29 -26.09 -5.79
C MET A 89 9.66 -26.73 -5.93
N LEU A 90 10.49 -26.17 -6.81
CA LEU A 90 11.81 -26.71 -7.12
C LEU A 90 12.88 -26.03 -6.26
N LEU A 91 13.86 -26.82 -5.82
CA LEU A 91 15.03 -26.29 -5.14
C LEU A 91 15.89 -25.48 -6.13
N LYS A 92 16.16 -24.22 -5.81
CA LYS A 92 17.03 -23.32 -6.57
C LYS A 92 18.09 -22.73 -5.66
N THR A 93 19.25 -22.46 -6.24
CA THR A 93 20.35 -21.76 -5.57
C THR A 93 20.67 -20.50 -6.35
N GLU A 94 20.54 -19.34 -5.71
CA GLU A 94 20.93 -18.02 -6.26
C GLU A 94 21.71 -17.27 -5.17
N ASP A 95 22.82 -16.61 -5.53
CA ASP A 95 23.66 -15.83 -4.61
C ASP A 95 24.01 -16.56 -3.29
N ASP A 96 24.48 -17.81 -3.40
CA ASP A 96 24.82 -18.71 -2.29
C ASP A 96 23.68 -18.99 -1.31
N LYS A 97 22.43 -18.78 -1.73
CA LYS A 97 21.23 -19.10 -0.94
C LYS A 97 20.40 -20.15 -1.64
N THR A 98 20.08 -21.21 -0.91
CA THR A 98 19.19 -22.27 -1.37
C THR A 98 17.77 -22.01 -0.89
N PHE A 99 16.80 -22.15 -1.79
CA PHE A 99 15.38 -21.96 -1.50
C PHE A 99 14.50 -22.80 -2.42
N LEU A 100 13.30 -23.13 -1.95
CA LEU A 100 12.26 -23.72 -2.78
C LEU A 100 11.53 -22.60 -3.54
N SER A 101 11.31 -22.79 -4.83
CA SER A 101 10.71 -21.79 -5.71
C SER A 101 9.69 -22.39 -6.67
N ALA A 102 8.57 -21.70 -6.84
CA ALA A 102 7.64 -21.91 -7.95
C ALA A 102 7.24 -20.55 -8.53
N THR A 103 6.90 -20.52 -9.81
CA THR A 103 6.59 -19.28 -10.52
C THR A 103 5.09 -19.25 -10.82
N LEU A 104 4.37 -18.30 -10.24
CA LEU A 104 2.93 -18.15 -10.51
C LEU A 104 2.71 -17.61 -11.93
N PRO A 105 1.62 -18.03 -12.61
CA PRO A 105 1.31 -17.54 -13.94
C PRO A 105 1.06 -16.03 -13.90
N GLU A 106 1.64 -15.31 -14.87
CA GLU A 106 1.41 -13.88 -15.03
C GLU A 106 -0.07 -13.58 -15.27
N GLN A 107 -0.55 -12.45 -14.73
CA GLN A 107 -1.89 -11.95 -14.97
C GLN A 107 -1.84 -10.55 -15.61
N PRO A 108 -2.90 -10.14 -16.33
CA PRO A 108 -3.08 -8.76 -16.75
C PRO A 108 -3.08 -7.77 -15.57
N SER A 109 -2.99 -6.47 -15.90
CA SER A 109 -3.06 -5.39 -14.91
C SER A 109 -4.29 -5.49 -14.03
N ALA A 110 -4.12 -5.29 -12.73
CA ALA A 110 -5.15 -5.48 -11.69
C ALA A 110 -5.64 -6.92 -11.51
N GLY A 111 -5.11 -7.88 -12.29
CA GLY A 111 -5.28 -9.31 -12.07
C GLY A 111 -4.70 -9.77 -10.75
N LYS A 112 -5.33 -10.79 -10.16
CA LYS A 112 -4.94 -11.33 -8.86
C LYS A 112 -4.93 -12.85 -8.89
N VAL A 113 -3.90 -13.43 -8.29
CA VAL A 113 -3.79 -14.88 -8.05
C VAL A 113 -3.80 -15.08 -6.54
N GLU A 114 -4.64 -16.00 -6.07
CA GLU A 114 -4.57 -16.49 -4.70
C GLU A 114 -3.79 -17.80 -4.67
N TYR A 115 -2.95 -17.94 -3.64
CA TYR A 115 -2.12 -19.11 -3.47
C TYR A 115 -1.95 -19.50 -2.00
N ARG A 116 -1.69 -20.78 -1.78
CA ARG A 116 -1.33 -21.37 -0.49
C ARG A 116 -0.24 -22.41 -0.71
N ILE A 117 0.52 -22.72 0.33
CA ILE A 117 1.64 -23.66 0.24
C ILE A 117 1.43 -24.78 1.24
N GLU A 118 1.82 -25.99 0.88
CA GLU A 118 1.94 -27.11 1.79
C GLU A 118 3.39 -27.57 1.82
N LEU A 119 3.94 -27.73 3.03
CA LEU A 119 5.26 -28.29 3.24
C LEU A 119 5.15 -29.72 3.78
N TYR A 120 6.10 -30.55 3.37
CA TYR A 120 6.19 -31.96 3.70
C TYR A 120 7.62 -32.29 4.12
N LYS A 121 7.77 -33.02 5.23
CA LYS A 121 9.04 -33.64 5.64
C LYS A 121 8.75 -35.02 6.21
N GLY A 122 9.08 -36.07 5.48
CA GLY A 122 8.65 -37.43 5.81
C GLY A 122 7.11 -37.54 5.87
N ASN A 123 6.57 -37.91 7.03
CA ASN A 123 5.12 -38.02 7.28
C ASN A 123 4.50 -36.72 7.84
N GLU A 124 5.30 -35.72 8.18
CA GLU A 124 4.79 -34.45 8.69
C GLU A 124 4.35 -33.53 7.56
N LYS A 125 3.18 -32.90 7.74
CA LYS A 125 2.58 -31.95 6.81
C LYS A 125 2.21 -30.66 7.53
N VAL A 126 2.61 -29.53 6.97
CA VAL A 126 2.22 -28.19 7.45
C VAL A 126 1.59 -27.41 6.32
N ASN A 127 0.39 -26.86 6.56
CA ASN A 127 -0.27 -25.98 5.60
C ASN A 127 0.04 -24.53 5.96
N ILE A 128 0.62 -23.80 5.02
CA ILE A 128 0.84 -22.36 5.13
C ILE A 128 -0.38 -21.67 4.56
N THR A 129 -1.04 -20.83 5.38
CA THR A 129 -2.14 -19.96 4.95
C THR A 129 -3.33 -20.70 4.33
N LYS A 130 -3.73 -21.85 4.91
CA LYS A 130 -4.85 -22.66 4.39
C LYS A 130 -6.18 -21.91 4.43
N ASP A 131 -6.49 -21.29 5.57
CA ASP A 131 -7.79 -20.63 5.79
C ASP A 131 -7.82 -19.20 5.22
N GLU A 132 -6.65 -18.61 4.99
CA GLU A 132 -6.49 -17.28 4.39
C GLU A 132 -5.39 -17.27 3.32
N PRO A 133 -5.69 -17.75 2.11
CA PRO A 133 -4.75 -17.74 0.99
C PRO A 133 -4.13 -16.36 0.78
N VAL A 134 -2.87 -16.36 0.35
CA VAL A 134 -2.16 -15.13 0.01
C VAL A 134 -2.58 -14.69 -1.38
N VAL A 135 -2.91 -13.41 -1.51
CA VAL A 135 -3.27 -12.82 -2.81
C VAL A 135 -2.10 -12.01 -3.35
N VAL A 136 -1.63 -12.37 -4.54
CA VAL A 136 -0.69 -11.57 -5.33
C VAL A 136 -1.47 -10.70 -6.31
N ARG A 137 -1.22 -9.39 -6.30
CA ARG A 137 -1.75 -8.46 -7.31
C ARG A 137 -0.68 -8.12 -8.36
N PHE A 138 -1.07 -8.24 -9.63
CA PHE A 138 -0.25 -7.87 -10.77
C PHE A 138 -0.49 -6.41 -11.15
N LYS A 139 0.60 -5.70 -11.45
CA LYS A 139 0.59 -4.29 -11.85
C LYS A 139 1.60 -4.04 -12.96
N GLY A 140 1.30 -3.07 -13.82
CA GLY A 140 2.26 -2.57 -14.81
C GLY A 140 3.47 -1.88 -14.17
N PHE A 141 4.53 -1.74 -14.97
CA PHE A 141 5.72 -0.98 -14.60
C PHE A 141 5.39 0.51 -14.48
N VAL A 142 5.75 1.10 -13.33
CA VAL A 142 5.62 2.54 -13.10
C VAL A 142 6.99 3.19 -13.19
N PRO A 143 7.23 4.12 -14.13
CA PRO A 143 8.52 4.77 -14.27
C PRO A 143 8.96 5.48 -12.98
N ARG A 144 10.23 5.28 -12.60
CA ARG A 144 10.78 5.84 -11.34
C ARG A 144 10.70 7.36 -11.27
N TYR A 145 10.79 8.05 -12.41
CA TYR A 145 10.67 9.52 -12.48
C TYR A 145 9.25 10.03 -12.22
N ILE A 146 8.24 9.15 -12.13
CA ILE A 146 6.86 9.48 -11.71
C ILE A 146 6.64 8.98 -10.28
N LEU A 147 7.00 7.71 -10.02
CA LEU A 147 6.78 7.08 -8.73
C LEU A 147 7.54 7.77 -7.58
N ILE A 148 8.81 8.13 -7.79
CA ILE A 148 9.64 8.76 -6.76
C ILE A 148 9.07 10.15 -6.41
N PRO A 149 8.80 11.07 -7.37
CA PRO A 149 8.15 12.33 -7.06
C PRO A 149 6.79 12.15 -6.37
N HIS A 150 5.96 11.21 -6.82
CA HIS A 150 4.67 10.92 -6.18
C HIS A 150 4.84 10.64 -4.68
N ILE A 151 5.71 9.69 -4.34
CA ILE A 151 5.98 9.30 -2.95
C ILE A 151 6.53 10.49 -2.14
N ILE A 152 7.47 11.25 -2.72
CA ILE A 152 8.04 12.43 -2.05
C ILE A 152 6.96 13.46 -1.72
N PHE A 153 6.10 13.81 -2.69
CA PHE A 153 5.03 14.78 -2.47
C PHE A 153 3.99 14.28 -1.46
N MET A 154 3.68 12.97 -1.45
CA MET A 154 2.81 12.36 -0.45
C MET A 154 3.42 12.34 0.96
N ILE A 155 4.74 12.18 1.09
CA ILE A 155 5.41 12.28 2.40
C ILE A 155 5.43 13.73 2.87
N ILE A 156 5.80 14.66 1.97
CA ILE A 156 5.83 16.09 2.27
C ILE A 156 4.45 16.56 2.72
N SER A 157 3.39 16.21 1.99
CA SER A 157 2.02 16.61 2.32
C SER A 157 1.62 16.15 3.71
N LEU A 158 1.93 14.91 4.11
CA LEU A 158 1.66 14.41 5.46
C LEU A 158 2.45 15.16 6.54
N ILE A 159 3.74 15.42 6.32
CA ILE A 159 4.58 16.16 7.27
C ILE A 159 4.04 17.58 7.46
N VAL A 160 3.78 18.31 6.37
CA VAL A 160 3.31 19.70 6.47
C VAL A 160 1.87 19.80 6.95
N ALA A 161 1.02 18.81 6.66
CA ALA A 161 -0.32 18.69 7.21
C ALA A 161 -0.30 18.53 8.72
N THR A 162 0.51 17.58 9.19
CA THR A 162 0.71 17.33 10.63
C THR A 162 1.22 18.59 11.31
N ARG A 163 2.19 19.27 10.69
CA ARG A 163 2.74 20.52 11.19
C ARG A 163 1.67 21.62 11.27
N ALA A 164 0.79 21.72 10.28
CA ALA A 164 -0.31 22.68 10.25
C ALA A 164 -1.33 22.42 11.37
N GLY A 165 -1.72 21.16 11.61
CA GLY A 165 -2.62 20.80 12.71
C GLY A 165 -2.03 21.10 14.09
N VAL A 166 -0.77 20.71 14.30
CA VAL A 166 -0.03 21.01 15.55
C VAL A 166 0.16 22.52 15.74
N GLU A 167 0.43 23.28 14.67
CA GLU A 167 0.51 24.75 14.70
C GLU A 167 -0.83 25.37 15.10
N ALA A 168 -1.94 24.90 14.53
CA ALA A 168 -3.28 25.39 14.82
C ALA A 168 -3.65 25.19 16.30
N LEU A 169 -3.35 24.00 16.86
CA LEU A 169 -3.55 23.69 18.28
C LEU A 169 -2.72 24.62 19.18
N ALA A 170 -1.49 24.91 18.78
CA ALA A 170 -0.55 25.74 19.54
C ALA A 170 -0.78 27.26 19.42
N ASN A 171 -1.84 27.71 18.71
CA ASN A 171 -2.09 29.12 18.34
C ASN A 171 -0.93 29.74 17.54
N GLY A 172 -0.32 28.98 16.64
CA GLY A 172 0.80 29.45 15.86
C GLY A 172 0.39 30.34 14.67
N ASP A 173 1.25 31.31 14.37
CA ASP A 173 1.09 32.29 13.30
C ASP A 173 1.32 31.71 11.89
N LYS A 174 1.91 30.51 11.80
CA LYS A 174 2.29 29.89 10.53
C LYS A 174 1.29 28.86 10.00
N THR A 175 0.14 28.70 10.66
CA THR A 175 -0.87 27.70 10.30
C THR A 175 -1.27 27.81 8.83
N ARG A 176 -1.52 29.04 8.34
CA ARG A 176 -1.83 29.31 6.93
C ARG A 176 -0.71 28.88 5.98
N LYS A 177 0.55 29.14 6.32
CA LYS A 177 1.68 28.76 5.48
C LYS A 177 1.74 27.24 5.31
N PHE A 178 1.61 26.49 6.40
CA PHE A 178 1.65 25.03 6.35
C PHE A 178 0.40 24.44 5.66
N ALA A 179 -0.78 25.03 5.85
CA ALA A 179 -1.98 24.64 5.13
C ALA A 179 -1.85 24.83 3.61
N THR A 180 -1.29 25.96 3.16
CA THR A 180 -1.02 26.19 1.73
C THR A 180 -0.03 25.19 1.16
N LEU A 181 1.08 24.91 1.88
CA LEU A 181 2.05 23.91 1.46
C LEU A 181 1.42 22.51 1.37
N THR A 182 0.53 22.18 2.30
CA THR A 182 -0.20 20.90 2.30
C THR A 182 -1.11 20.79 1.09
N LEU A 183 -1.89 21.83 0.81
CA LEU A 183 -2.80 21.87 -0.33
C LEU A 183 -2.05 21.67 -1.66
N ILE A 184 -0.91 22.34 -1.83
CA ILE A 184 -0.07 22.22 -3.04
C ILE A 184 0.56 20.84 -3.12
N ALA A 185 1.21 20.36 -2.04
CA ALA A 185 1.90 19.09 -2.04
C ALA A 185 0.94 17.90 -2.24
N LEU A 186 -0.22 17.91 -1.58
CA LEU A 186 -1.27 16.90 -1.76
C LEU A 186 -1.90 17.00 -3.15
N GLY A 187 -2.07 18.21 -3.70
CA GLY A 187 -2.56 18.38 -5.08
C GLY A 187 -1.62 17.76 -6.10
N ILE A 188 -0.31 18.07 -6.02
CA ILE A 188 0.69 17.52 -6.93
C ILE A 188 0.84 16.01 -6.72
N GLY A 189 1.09 15.57 -5.48
CA GLY A 189 1.32 14.16 -5.18
C GLY A 189 0.07 13.30 -5.40
N GLY A 190 -1.07 13.74 -4.89
CA GLY A 190 -2.30 12.96 -4.84
C GLY A 190 -3.20 13.09 -6.07
N LEU A 191 -3.37 14.30 -6.64
CA LEU A 191 -4.33 14.55 -7.73
C LEU A 191 -3.70 14.68 -9.12
N ILE A 192 -2.37 14.76 -9.21
CA ILE A 192 -1.65 14.79 -10.49
C ILE A 192 -0.81 13.53 -10.64
N LEU A 193 0.17 13.33 -9.75
CA LEU A 193 1.09 12.20 -9.84
C LEU A 193 0.44 10.87 -9.46
N GLY A 194 -0.50 10.85 -8.53
CA GLY A 194 -1.27 9.66 -8.15
C GLY A 194 -2.02 9.03 -9.34
N PRO A 195 -2.84 9.82 -10.07
CA PRO A 195 -3.51 9.40 -11.30
C PRO A 195 -2.56 8.86 -12.36
N LEU A 196 -1.40 9.50 -12.55
CA LEU A 196 -0.38 8.99 -13.46
C LEU A 196 0.16 7.63 -12.99
N VAL A 197 0.43 7.45 -11.70
CA VAL A 197 0.84 6.15 -11.15
C VAL A 197 -0.24 5.08 -11.40
N GLN A 198 -1.53 5.41 -11.22
CA GLN A 198 -2.63 4.50 -11.56
C GLN A 198 -2.63 4.15 -13.05
N LEU A 199 -2.46 5.13 -13.93
CA LEU A 199 -2.45 4.91 -15.38
C LEU A 199 -1.36 3.92 -15.79
N TYR A 200 -0.14 4.07 -15.28
CA TYR A 200 0.95 3.13 -15.58
C TYR A 200 0.74 1.75 -14.95
N ALA A 201 0.17 1.69 -13.75
CA ALA A 201 0.00 0.42 -13.04
C ALA A 201 -1.20 -0.39 -13.54
N PHE A 202 -2.30 0.27 -13.94
CA PHE A 202 -3.60 -0.35 -14.19
C PHE A 202 -4.28 0.07 -15.49
N GLY A 203 -3.74 1.05 -16.23
CA GLY A 203 -4.32 1.51 -17.49
C GLY A 203 -5.45 2.53 -17.35
N GLU A 204 -5.82 2.90 -16.12
CA GLU A 204 -6.87 3.88 -15.83
C GLU A 204 -6.27 5.12 -15.14
N LEU A 205 -6.63 6.31 -15.61
CA LEU A 205 -6.08 7.56 -15.06
C LEU A 205 -6.74 7.95 -13.74
N TRP A 206 -8.06 7.85 -13.66
CA TRP A 206 -8.82 8.21 -12.46
C TRP A 206 -10.01 7.27 -12.33
N THR A 207 -10.10 6.62 -11.19
CA THR A 207 -11.16 5.64 -10.91
C THR A 207 -12.01 6.01 -9.70
N GLY A 208 -11.76 7.18 -9.09
CA GLY A 208 -12.61 7.75 -8.05
C GLY A 208 -13.78 8.58 -8.57
N TRP A 209 -14.52 9.15 -7.63
CA TRP A 209 -15.62 10.08 -7.83
C TRP A 209 -15.15 11.31 -8.63
N PRO A 210 -15.97 11.84 -9.55
CA PRO A 210 -17.36 11.44 -9.84
C PRO A 210 -17.50 10.28 -10.85
N PHE A 211 -16.40 9.76 -11.39
CA PHE A 211 -16.43 8.83 -12.53
C PHE A 211 -16.36 7.35 -12.12
N GLY A 212 -15.95 7.05 -10.89
CA GLY A 212 -15.86 5.68 -10.37
C GLY A 212 -15.90 5.59 -8.84
N GLY A 213 -15.63 4.38 -8.35
CA GLY A 213 -15.78 4.00 -6.94
C GLY A 213 -14.47 3.79 -6.17
N ASP A 214 -13.30 4.02 -6.76
CA ASP A 214 -12.02 3.72 -6.11
C ASP A 214 -11.83 4.53 -4.84
N TRP A 215 -11.72 3.80 -3.73
CA TRP A 215 -11.55 4.37 -2.40
C TRP A 215 -10.26 5.17 -2.26
N THR A 216 -9.21 4.78 -2.99
CA THR A 216 -7.89 5.41 -2.96
C THR A 216 -7.92 6.80 -3.58
N ASP A 217 -8.63 6.95 -4.69
CA ASP A 217 -8.81 8.25 -5.35
C ASP A 217 -9.80 9.11 -4.56
N ASN A 218 -10.90 8.51 -4.08
CA ASN A 218 -11.92 9.17 -3.27
C ASN A 218 -11.39 9.78 -1.98
N LYS A 219 -10.61 9.01 -1.22
CA LYS A 219 -10.03 9.51 0.04
C LYS A 219 -9.06 10.67 -0.22
N THR A 220 -8.36 10.64 -1.36
CA THR A 220 -7.37 11.66 -1.73
C THR A 220 -8.05 12.98 -2.11
N ILE A 221 -9.06 12.95 -2.99
CA ILE A 221 -9.80 14.16 -3.36
C ILE A 221 -10.56 14.73 -2.16
N PHE A 222 -11.15 13.88 -1.32
CA PHE A 222 -11.83 14.32 -0.10
C PHE A 222 -10.87 15.03 0.87
N ALA A 223 -9.70 14.45 1.15
CA ALA A 223 -8.68 15.11 1.97
C ALA A 223 -8.23 16.44 1.36
N TRP A 224 -8.04 16.50 0.04
CA TRP A 224 -7.65 17.72 -0.65
C TRP A 224 -8.73 18.82 -0.54
N ILE A 225 -10.02 18.48 -0.67
CA ILE A 225 -11.13 19.41 -0.50
C ILE A 225 -11.13 20.00 0.92
N PHE A 226 -10.91 19.20 1.96
CA PHE A 226 -10.84 19.71 3.33
C PHE A 226 -9.66 20.67 3.53
N TRP A 227 -8.51 20.40 2.91
CA TRP A 227 -7.38 21.33 2.90
C TRP A 227 -7.68 22.61 2.11
N LEU A 228 -8.45 22.52 1.03
CA LEU A 228 -8.89 23.69 0.27
C LEU A 228 -9.80 24.58 1.14
N VAL A 229 -10.77 23.99 1.83
CA VAL A 229 -11.65 24.72 2.76
C VAL A 229 -10.84 25.35 3.89
N ALA A 230 -9.92 24.60 4.52
CA ALA A 230 -9.04 25.13 5.55
C ALA A 230 -8.21 26.32 5.05
N PHE A 231 -7.64 26.22 3.84
CA PHE A 231 -6.91 27.32 3.22
C PHE A 231 -7.78 28.57 2.99
N VAL A 232 -8.98 28.40 2.42
CA VAL A 232 -9.91 29.52 2.16
C VAL A 232 -10.33 30.20 3.46
N VAL A 233 -10.65 29.41 4.51
CA VAL A 233 -11.02 29.95 5.81
C VAL A 233 -9.84 30.68 6.45
N LEU A 234 -8.63 30.11 6.43
CA LEU A 234 -7.42 30.74 6.96
C LEU A 234 -7.01 32.01 6.21
N LYS A 235 -7.39 32.13 4.92
CA LYS A 235 -7.19 33.37 4.15
C LYS A 235 -8.07 34.51 4.69
N LYS A 236 -9.28 34.21 5.13
CA LYS A 236 -10.24 35.19 5.71
C LYS A 236 -10.02 35.42 7.21
N ASN A 237 -9.73 34.35 7.96
CA ASN A 237 -9.52 34.35 9.40
C ASN A 237 -8.28 33.51 9.75
N PRO A 238 -7.09 34.13 9.81
CA PRO A 238 -5.82 33.44 10.09
C PRO A 238 -5.76 32.75 11.45
N HIS A 239 -6.61 33.13 12.40
CA HIS A 239 -6.67 32.55 13.75
C HIS A 239 -7.65 31.36 13.86
N ASN A 240 -8.32 30.98 12.76
CA ASN A 240 -9.22 29.82 12.77
C ASN A 240 -8.44 28.52 13.00
N LYS A 241 -8.85 27.75 14.01
CA LYS A 241 -8.26 26.45 14.34
C LYS A 241 -9.07 25.26 13.85
N LEU A 242 -10.38 25.44 13.77
CA LEU A 242 -11.33 24.36 13.54
C LEU A 242 -11.04 23.64 12.22
N TRP A 243 -10.97 24.39 11.11
CA TRP A 243 -10.81 23.79 9.79
C TRP A 243 -9.45 23.13 9.56
N PRO A 244 -8.30 23.73 9.96
CA PRO A 244 -7.01 23.06 9.86
C PRO A 244 -6.92 21.78 10.69
N ILE A 245 -7.54 21.75 11.88
CA ILE A 245 -7.57 20.55 12.72
C ILE A 245 -8.43 19.46 12.07
N ILE A 246 -9.63 19.81 11.60
CA ILE A 246 -10.49 18.85 10.88
C ILE A 246 -9.77 18.31 9.63
N ALA A 247 -9.15 19.17 8.82
CA ALA A 247 -8.41 18.74 7.63
C ALA A 247 -7.21 17.83 7.98
N THR A 248 -6.55 18.08 9.12
CA THR A 248 -5.49 17.20 9.64
C THR A 248 -6.05 15.83 10.03
N ILE A 249 -7.19 15.77 10.72
CA ILE A 249 -7.83 14.49 11.06
C ILE A 249 -8.22 13.73 9.79
N VAL A 250 -8.80 14.42 8.80
CA VAL A 250 -9.21 13.81 7.53
C VAL A 250 -8.03 13.24 6.76
N ILE A 251 -6.90 13.96 6.67
CA ILE A 251 -5.72 13.43 5.97
C ILE A 251 -5.12 12.24 6.72
N PHE A 252 -5.13 12.22 8.06
CA PHE A 252 -4.74 11.02 8.82
C PHE A 252 -5.66 9.84 8.54
N ALA A 253 -6.99 10.04 8.52
CA ALA A 253 -7.94 8.99 8.16
C ALA A 253 -7.68 8.44 6.75
N MET A 254 -7.43 9.32 5.78
CA MET A 254 -7.04 8.96 4.41
C MET A 254 -5.81 8.03 4.37
N TYR A 255 -4.79 8.38 5.15
CA TYR A 255 -3.54 7.62 5.25
C TYR A 255 -3.67 6.33 6.07
N MET A 256 -4.61 6.25 7.01
CA MET A 256 -4.86 5.05 7.82
C MET A 256 -5.66 3.98 7.06
N ILE A 257 -6.45 4.37 6.06
CA ILE A 257 -7.11 3.42 5.16
C ILE A 257 -6.05 2.80 4.25
N PRO A 258 -5.85 1.47 4.25
CA PRO A 258 -4.88 0.81 3.37
C PRO A 258 -5.14 1.13 1.90
N HIS A 259 -4.09 1.48 1.14
CA HIS A 259 -4.16 1.80 -0.30
C HIS A 259 -4.57 0.63 -1.21
N SER A 260 -4.92 -0.52 -0.64
CA SER A 260 -5.39 -1.71 -1.35
C SER A 260 -6.86 -2.02 -1.16
N MET A 261 -7.54 -1.30 -0.26
CA MET A 261 -8.97 -1.48 -0.04
C MET A 261 -9.75 -0.72 -1.12
N GLY A 262 -10.62 -1.43 -1.84
CA GLY A 262 -11.55 -0.83 -2.82
C GLY A 262 -10.89 -0.23 -4.07
N GLY A 263 -9.63 -0.59 -4.37
CA GLY A 263 -8.94 -0.17 -5.60
C GLY A 263 -9.23 -1.08 -6.79
N SER A 264 -8.66 -0.76 -7.96
CA SER A 264 -8.92 -1.48 -9.21
C SER A 264 -8.70 -3.00 -9.12
N GLU A 265 -9.64 -3.78 -9.63
CA GLU A 265 -9.62 -5.25 -9.65
C GLU A 265 -10.05 -5.74 -11.03
N LEU A 266 -9.33 -6.70 -11.60
CA LEU A 266 -9.75 -7.35 -12.83
C LEU A 266 -10.96 -8.24 -12.56
N ASP A 267 -12.05 -8.00 -13.26
CA ASP A 267 -13.18 -8.92 -13.35
C ASP A 267 -12.83 -10.03 -14.33
N ASN A 268 -12.71 -11.26 -13.81
CA ASN A 268 -12.29 -12.41 -14.61
C ASN A 268 -13.39 -12.92 -15.57
N GLU A 269 -14.65 -12.52 -15.39
CA GLU A 269 -15.76 -12.92 -16.26
C GLU A 269 -15.86 -11.99 -17.49
N THR A 270 -15.71 -10.69 -17.26
CA THR A 270 -15.83 -9.66 -18.31
C THR A 270 -14.50 -9.25 -18.92
N GLY A 271 -13.39 -9.55 -18.25
CA GLY A 271 -12.04 -9.11 -18.62
C GLY A 271 -11.81 -7.61 -18.42
N LYS A 272 -12.73 -6.90 -17.77
CA LYS A 272 -12.65 -5.45 -17.52
C LYS A 272 -12.12 -5.17 -16.13
N ILE A 273 -11.48 -4.01 -15.97
CA ILE A 273 -11.04 -3.54 -14.66
C ILE A 273 -12.21 -2.79 -14.02
N GLU A 274 -12.65 -3.26 -12.86
CA GLU A 274 -13.69 -2.64 -12.04
C GLU A 274 -13.10 -1.99 -10.80
N THR A 275 -13.81 -1.01 -10.22
CA THR A 275 -13.33 -0.22 -9.07
C THR A 275 -14.39 -0.12 -7.98
N GLY A 276 -13.96 0.00 -6.72
CA GLY A 276 -14.83 0.04 -5.54
C GLY A 276 -14.96 -1.31 -4.82
N LEU A 277 -15.81 -1.34 -3.79
CA LEU A 277 -16.13 -2.57 -3.06
C LEU A 277 -17.24 -3.33 -3.83
N LYS A 278 -16.98 -4.61 -4.12
CA LYS A 278 -18.01 -5.60 -4.40
C LYS A 278 -18.53 -6.15 -3.07
#